data_AF-A0A534U4V5-F1
#
_entry.id   AF-A0A534U4V5-F1
#
_cell.length_a   1.000
_cell.length_b   1.000
_cell.length_c   1.000
_cell.angle_alpha   90.00
_cell.angle_beta   90.00
_cell.angle_gamma   90.00
#
_symmetry.space_group_name_H-M   'P 1'
#
loop_
_entity.id
_entity.type
_entity.pdbx_description
1 polymer ?
#
loop_
_entity_poly.entity_id
_entity_poly.type
_entity_poly.pdbx_seq_one_letter_code
_entity_poly.pdbx_strand_id
1 'polypeptide(L)'
;MAEDKNATQVVGLLVEVANADTVYRDLYLRRARQLLGATLDESAYRAIASIDKEIEDLMRHSRSVALQRNWDQAAKLSAEVEGLRR
;
A
#
# COMPACT_ATOMS: atom_id res chain seq x y z
N MET A 1 13.26 -5.87 16.46
CA MET A 1 13.63 -4.44 16.66
C MET A 1 15.09 -4.11 16.32
N ALA A 2 16.10 -4.82 16.83
CA ALA A 2 17.51 -4.58 16.43
C ALA A 2 17.85 -5.22 15.07
N GLU A 3 17.28 -6.39 14.79
CA GLU A 3 17.47 -7.15 13.54
C GLU A 3 16.85 -6.43 12.32
N ASP A 4 15.68 -5.81 12.51
CA ASP A 4 14.97 -5.05 11.47
C ASP A 4 15.75 -3.79 11.03
N LYS A 5 16.40 -3.10 11.98
CA LYS A 5 17.25 -1.93 11.67
C LYS A 5 18.46 -2.32 10.83
N ASN A 6 19.05 -3.49 11.11
CA ASN A 6 20.15 -4.01 10.30
C ASN A 6 19.67 -4.39 8.89
N ALA A 7 18.48 -4.98 8.76
CA ALA A 7 17.91 -5.33 7.46
C ALA A 7 17.69 -4.09 6.57
N THR A 8 17.16 -2.99 7.11
CA THR A 8 16.95 -1.75 6.32
C THR A 8 18.28 -1.12 5.87
N GLN A 9 19.31 -1.14 6.72
CA GLN A 9 20.65 -0.66 6.36
C GLN A 9 21.27 -1.49 5.22
N VAL A 10 21.16 -2.82 5.30
CA VAL A 10 21.63 -3.73 4.24
C VAL A 10 20.87 -3.51 2.93
N VAL A 11 19.56 -3.27 3.00
CA VAL A 11 18.75 -2.88 1.82
C VAL A 11 19.27 -1.58 1.20
N GLY A 12 19.56 -0.57 2.01
CA GLY A 12 20.15 0.69 1.52
C GLY A 12 21.46 0.49 0.77
N LEU A 13 22.38 -0.30 1.35
CA LEU A 13 23.66 -0.64 0.71
C LEU A 13 23.47 -1.41 -0.60
N LEU A 14 22.53 -2.35 -0.67
CA LEU A 14 22.23 -3.09 -1.89
C LEU A 14 21.70 -2.18 -3.01
N VAL A 15 20.92 -1.14 -2.66
CA VAL A 15 20.44 -0.14 -3.62
C VAL A 15 21.58 0.77 -4.09
N GLU A 16 22.47 1.18 -3.19
CA GLU A 16 23.67 1.96 -3.54
C GLU A 16 24.58 1.18 -4.49
N VAL A 17 24.87 -0.09 -4.20
CA VAL A 17 25.67 -0.95 -5.07
C VAL A 17 24.96 -1.19 -6.40
N ALA A 18 23.64 -1.38 -6.42
CA ALA A 18 22.87 -1.50 -7.66
C ALA A 18 22.95 -0.26 -8.57
N ASN A 19 23.21 0.92 -8.01
CA ASN A 19 23.43 2.15 -8.77
C ASN A 19 24.86 2.29 -9.29
N ALA A 20 25.84 1.69 -8.61
CA ALA A 20 27.25 1.71 -8.99
C ALA A 20 27.63 0.55 -9.94
N ASP A 21 27.09 -0.63 -9.70
CA ASP A 21 27.27 -1.84 -10.51
C ASP A 21 25.96 -2.21 -11.22
N THR A 22 25.90 -1.86 -12.50
CA THR A 22 24.76 -2.14 -13.36
C THR A 22 24.72 -3.57 -13.87
N VAL A 23 25.83 -4.32 -13.82
CA VAL A 23 25.92 -5.69 -14.36
C VAL A 23 25.11 -6.66 -13.51
N TYR A 24 25.16 -6.51 -12.19
CA TYR A 24 24.41 -7.35 -11.24
C TYR A 24 23.28 -6.61 -10.54
N ARG A 25 22.86 -5.46 -11.08
CA ARG A 25 21.80 -4.61 -10.54
C ARG A 25 20.55 -5.40 -10.12
N ASP A 26 20.07 -6.27 -11.00
CA ASP A 26 18.86 -7.07 -10.74
C ASP A 26 19.04 -8.05 -9.57
N LEU A 27 20.26 -8.60 -9.38
CA LEU A 27 20.57 -9.48 -8.27
C LEU A 27 20.51 -8.71 -6.94
N TYR A 28 21.13 -7.53 -6.89
CA TYR A 28 21.12 -6.67 -5.70
C TYR A 28 19.71 -6.22 -5.34
N LEU A 29 18.93 -5.74 -6.32
CA LEU A 29 17.56 -5.32 -6.12
C LEU A 29 16.64 -6.48 -5.73
N ARG A 30 16.84 -7.67 -6.29
CA ARG A 30 16.08 -8.87 -5.89
C ARG A 30 16.37 -9.24 -4.44
N ARG A 31 17.63 -9.18 -4.00
CA ARG A 31 18.02 -9.47 -2.62
C ARG A 31 17.49 -8.42 -1.65
N ALA A 32 17.57 -7.14 -2.04
CA ALA A 32 17.01 -6.03 -1.27
C ALA A 32 15.51 -6.23 -1.05
N ARG A 33 14.76 -6.57 -2.10
CA ARG A 33 13.32 -6.87 -1.99
C ARG A 33 13.02 -8.06 -1.07
N GLN A 34 13.82 -9.13 -1.13
CA GLN A 34 13.62 -10.29 -0.23
C GLN A 34 13.82 -9.93 1.25
N LEU A 35 14.86 -9.15 1.55
CA LEU A 35 15.13 -8.69 2.91
C LEU A 35 14.06 -7.72 3.39
N LEU A 36 13.62 -6.80 2.52
CA LEU A 36 12.58 -5.84 2.85
C LEU A 36 11.22 -6.51 3.03
N GLY A 37 10.91 -7.56 2.26
CA GLY A 37 9.65 -8.29 2.34
C GLY A 37 9.38 -8.96 3.69
N ALA A 38 10.43 -9.24 4.47
CA ALA A 38 10.29 -9.74 5.84
C ALA A 38 9.85 -8.64 6.83
N THR A 39 10.13 -7.37 6.51
CA THR A 39 9.82 -6.21 7.36
C THR A 39 8.59 -5.44 6.86
N LEU A 40 8.36 -5.41 5.55
CA LEU A 40 7.30 -4.71 4.86
C LEU A 40 6.71 -5.65 3.81
N ASP A 41 5.55 -6.23 4.12
CA ASP A 41 4.80 -7.02 3.15
C ASP A 41 4.19 -6.07 2.10
N GLU A 42 4.76 -6.11 0.89
CA GLU A 42 4.30 -5.32 -0.25
C GLU A 42 2.84 -5.62 -0.60
N SER A 43 2.38 -6.87 -0.43
CA SER A 43 1.00 -7.25 -0.71
C SER A 43 0.03 -6.63 0.29
N ALA A 44 0.40 -6.61 1.58
CA ALA A 44 -0.35 -5.92 2.62
C ALA A 44 -0.39 -4.41 2.38
N TYR A 45 0.74 -3.79 2.01
CA TYR A 45 0.78 -2.36 1.68
C TYR A 45 -0.13 -2.01 0.48
N ARG A 46 -0.08 -2.82 -0.58
CA ARG A 46 -0.94 -2.64 -1.76
C ARG A 46 -2.42 -2.87 -1.44
N ALA A 47 -2.74 -3.82 -0.56
CA ALA A 47 -4.10 -4.06 -0.11
C ALA A 47 -4.66 -2.83 0.64
N ILE A 48 -3.89 -2.27 1.58
CA ILE A 48 -4.27 -1.04 2.30
C ILE A 48 -4.49 0.13 1.32
N ALA A 49 -3.56 0.36 0.40
CA ALA A 49 -3.69 1.41 -0.60
C ALA A 49 -4.90 1.22 -1.53
N SER A 50 -5.26 -0.04 -1.83
CA SER A 50 -6.46 -0.36 -2.59
C SER A 50 -7.74 -0.06 -1.81
N ILE A 51 -7.77 -0.40 -0.52
CA ILE A 51 -8.90 -0.11 0.39
C ILE A 51 -9.12 1.40 0.51
N ASP A 52 -8.05 2.18 0.65
CA ASP A 52 -8.14 3.64 0.70
C ASP A 52 -8.78 4.22 -0.57
N LYS A 53 -8.39 3.70 -1.73
CA LYS A 53 -8.97 4.11 -3.01
C LYS A 53 -10.44 3.73 -3.12
N GLU A 54 -10.79 2.52 -2.68
CA GLU A 54 -12.18 2.04 -2.68
C GLU A 54 -13.08 2.88 -1.77
N ILE A 55 -12.58 3.27 -0.58
CA ILE A 55 -13.25 4.20 0.33
C ILE A 55 -13.46 5.56 -0.35
N GLU A 56 -12.46 6.09 -1.05
CA GLU A 56 -12.57 7.39 -1.73
C GLU A 56 -13.65 7.35 -2.83
N ASP A 57 -13.66 6.29 -3.63
CA ASP A 57 -14.63 6.12 -4.72
C ASP A 57 -16.05 5.92 -4.19
N LEU A 58 -16.24 5.12 -3.13
CA LEU A 58 -17.53 4.98 -2.43
C LEU A 58 -18.03 6.31 -1.85
N MET A 59 -17.15 7.09 -1.24
CA MET A 59 -17.47 8.43 -0.71
C MET A 59 -17.79 9.45 -1.80
N ARG A 60 -17.21 9.31 -2.99
CA ARG A 60 -17.57 10.13 -4.15
C ARG A 60 -18.95 9.74 -4.67
N HIS A 61 -19.23 8.44 -4.73
CA HIS A 61 -20.52 7.93 -5.19
C HIS A 61 -21.66 8.29 -4.22
N SER A 62 -21.46 8.13 -2.91
CA SER A 62 -22.47 8.50 -1.90
C SER A 62 -22.86 9.98 -1.98
N ARG A 63 -21.88 10.88 -2.16
CA ARG A 63 -22.12 12.32 -2.39
C ARG A 63 -22.92 12.56 -3.67
N SER A 64 -22.60 11.87 -4.76
CA SER A 64 -23.34 12.02 -6.02
C SER A 64 -24.80 11.57 -5.90
N VAL A 65 -25.05 10.50 -5.15
CA VAL A 65 -26.39 9.91 -4.95
C VAL A 65 -27.22 10.77 -3.98
N ALA A 66 -26.58 11.36 -2.96
CA ALA A 66 -27.22 12.33 -2.07
C ALA A 66 -27.66 13.60 -2.82
N LEU A 67 -26.83 14.09 -3.76
CA LEU A 67 -27.20 15.22 -4.63
C LEU A 67 -28.39 14.89 -5.54
N GLN A 68 -28.59 13.62 -5.89
CA GLN A 68 -29.73 13.11 -6.65
C GLN A 68 -30.98 12.86 -5.77
N ARG A 69 -30.96 13.22 -4.47
CA ARG A 69 -32.02 12.99 -3.47
C ARG A 69 -32.34 11.51 -3.17
N ASN A 70 -31.46 10.59 -3.54
CA ASN A 70 -31.60 9.16 -3.23
C ASN A 70 -30.91 8.83 -1.89
N TRP A 71 -31.51 9.32 -0.80
CA TRP A 71 -30.96 9.23 0.55
C TRP A 71 -30.76 7.79 1.05
N ASP A 72 -31.65 6.87 0.68
CA ASP A 72 -31.55 5.45 1.06
C ASP A 72 -30.29 4.77 0.48
N GLN A 73 -29.90 5.15 -0.73
CA GLN A 73 -28.74 4.58 -1.40
C GLN A 73 -27.43 5.24 -0.91
N ALA A 74 -27.46 6.53 -0.55
CA ALA A 74 -26.34 7.20 0.09
C ALA A 74 -26.03 6.62 1.49
N ALA A 75 -27.06 6.24 2.26
CA ALA A 75 -26.91 5.62 3.57
C ALA A 75 -26.23 4.23 3.48
N LYS A 76 -26.60 3.41 2.48
CA LYS A 76 -25.98 2.10 2.24
C LYS A 76 -24.49 2.22 1.91
N LEU A 77 -24.13 3.12 1.00
CA LEU A 77 -22.73 3.38 0.62
C LEU A 77 -21.89 3.87 1.81
N SER A 78 -22.49 4.67 2.70
CA SER A 78 -21.80 5.15 3.90
C SER A 78 -21.57 4.02 4.92
N ALA A 79 -22.51 3.08 5.04
CA ALA A 79 -22.35 1.90 5.89
C ALA A 79 -21.27 0.94 5.36
N GLU A 80 -21.13 0.79 4.04
CA GLU A 80 -20.06 0.00 3.41
C GLU A 80 -18.68 0.63 3.68
N VAL A 81 -18.56 1.95 3.59
CA VAL A 81 -17.32 2.67 3.94
C VAL A 81 -16.93 2.46 5.41
N GLU A 82 -17.91 2.48 6.33
CA GLU A 82 -17.66 2.26 7.75
C GLU A 82 -17.22 0.81 8.04
N GLY A 83 -17.69 -0.15 7.24
CA GLY A 83 -17.25 -1.55 7.28
C GLY A 83 -15.81 -1.74 6.79
N LEU A 84 -15.39 -1.01 5.74
CA LEU A 84 -14.04 -1.06 5.17
C LEU A 84 -12.98 -0.37 6.04
N ARG A 85 -13.38 0.51 6.96
CA ARG A 85 -12.48 1.24 7.88
C ARG A 85 -12.09 0.47 9.14
N ARG A 86 -12.75 -0.65 9.44
CA ARG A 86 -12.42 -1.53 10.59
C ARG A 86 -11.40 -2.58 10.21
#